data_AF-A0A933JB13-F1
#
_entry.id   AF-A0A933JB13-F1
#
_cell.length_a   1.000
_cell.length_b   1.000
_cell.length_c   1.000
_cell.angle_alpha   90.00
_cell.angle_beta   90.00
_cell.angle_gamma   90.00
#
_symmetry.space_group_name_H-M   'P 1'
#
loop_
_entity.id
_entity.type
_entity.pdbx_description
1 polymer ?
#
loop_
_entity_poly.entity_id
_entity_poly.type
_entity_poly.pdbx_seq_one_letter_code
_entity_poly.pdbx_strand_id
1 'polypeptide(L)' 'MARKCHKWPLEAKLEAVRARQRGLSVAEVSRLTGLSTTIINESLRIYRKYGVAGLQAGRRR' A
#
# COMPACT_ATOMS: atom_id res chain seq x y z
N MET A 1 -25.36 -7.67 -0.82
CA MET A 1 -24.39 -6.55 -0.77
C MET A 1 -23.00 -7.10 -1.09
N ALA A 2 -22.55 -7.03 -2.34
CA ALA A 2 -21.20 -7.48 -2.70
C ALA A 2 -20.18 -6.49 -2.12
N ARG A 3 -19.37 -6.93 -1.15
CA ARG A 3 -18.18 -6.18 -0.71
C ARG A 3 -17.26 -6.09 -1.92
N LYS A 4 -17.29 -4.97 -2.64
CA LYS A 4 -16.30 -4.67 -3.68
C LYS A 4 -14.95 -4.59 -2.95
N CYS A 5 -14.19 -5.68 -2.95
CA CYS A 5 -12.79 -5.67 -2.60
C CYS A 5 -12.10 -4.75 -3.61
N HIS A 6 -12.06 -3.45 -3.30
CA HIS A 6 -11.33 -2.45 -4.07
C HIS A 6 -9.88 -2.93 -4.09
N LYS A 7 -9.49 -3.57 -5.20
CA LYS A 7 -8.09 -3.88 -5.45
C LYS A 7 -7.42 -2.55 -5.68
N TRP A 8 -6.89 -1.99 -4.59
CA TRP A 8 -6.07 -0.80 -4.65
C TRP A 8 -4.96 -1.03 -5.69
N PRO A 9 -4.78 -0.11 -6.64
CA PRO A 9 -3.80 -0.28 -7.70
C PRO A 9 -2.40 -0.43 -7.08
N LEU A 10 -1.58 -1.28 -7.69
CA LEU A 10 -0.20 -1.51 -7.26
C LEU A 10 0.58 -0.18 -7.16
N GLU A 11 0.30 0.74 -8.07
CA GLU A 11 0.85 2.09 -8.07
C GLU A 11 0.57 2.84 -6.78
N ALA A 12 -0.66 2.80 -6.24
CA ALA A 12 -0.97 3.48 -4.98
C ALA A 12 -0.20 2.88 -3.80
N LYS A 13 0.01 1.55 -3.78
CA LYS A 13 0.82 0.89 -2.76
C LYS A 13 2.30 1.24 -2.89
N LEU A 14 2.82 1.32 -4.11
CA LEU A 14 4.20 1.73 -4.38
C LEU A 14 4.43 3.18 -4.01
N GLU A 15 3.49 4.06 -4.34
CA GLU A 15 3.55 5.47 -3.96
C GLU A 15 3.50 5.63 -2.44
N ALA A 16 2.69 4.83 -1.74
CA ALA A 16 2.67 4.84 -0.28
C ALA A 16 4.03 4.46 0.34
N VAL A 17 4.70 3.46 -0.21
CA VAL A 17 6.04 3.05 0.24
C VAL A 17 7.07 4.13 -0.09
N ARG A 18 7.05 4.69 -1.30
CA ARG A 18 7.96 5.77 -1.72
C ARG A 18 7.79 7.00 -0.85
N ALA A 19 6.55 7.41 -0.58
CA ALA A 19 6.25 8.54 0.29
C ALA A 19 6.75 8.30 1.72
N ARG A 20 6.63 7.07 2.25
CA ARG A 20 7.25 6.74 3.55
C ARG A 20 8.77 6.79 3.54
N GLN A 21 9.42 6.34 2.47
CA GLN A 21 10.88 6.46 2.34
C GLN A 21 11.34 7.91 2.23
N ARG A 22 10.51 8.80 1.67
CA ARG A 22 10.73 10.26 1.65
C ARG A 22 10.51 10.94 3.01
N GLY A 23 10.09 10.19 4.04
CA GLY A 23 9.85 10.71 5.38
C GLY A 23 8.43 11.17 5.67
N LEU A 24 7.47 10.99 4.75
CA LEU A 24 6.08 11.39 5.00
C LEU A 24 5.44 10.54 6.10
N SER A 25 4.53 11.16 6.84
CA SER A 25 3.71 10.51 7.87
C SER A 25 2.61 9.64 7.24
N VAL A 26 2.16 8.61 7.94
CA VAL A 26 1.08 7.72 7.45
C VAL A 26 -0.18 8.51 7.08
N ALA A 27 -0.49 9.58 7.84
CA ALA A 27 -1.64 10.44 7.56
C ALA A 27 -1.49 11.22 6.25
N GLU A 28 -0.29 11.71 5.95
CA GLU A 28 -0.01 12.42 4.69
C GLU A 28 -0.05 11.45 3.51
N VAL A 29 0.53 10.26 3.68
CA VAL A 29 0.47 9.19 2.70
C VAL A 29 -0.98 8.78 2.42
N SER A 30 -1.80 8.66 3.47
CA SER A 30 -3.22 8.36 3.34
C SER A 30 -3.98 9.41 2.54
N ARG A 31 -3.70 10.69 2.78
CA ARG A 31 -4.27 11.80 1.98
C ARG A 31 -3.79 11.79 0.53
N LEU A 32 -2.54 11.44 0.30
CA LEU A 32 -1.92 11.46 -1.03
C LEU A 32 -2.36 10.28 -1.90
N THR A 33 -2.45 9.07 -1.33
CA THR A 33 -2.75 7.85 -2.08
C THR A 33 -4.20 7.40 -1.95
N GLY A 34 -5.00 8.05 -1.08
CA GLY A 34 -6.36 7.62 -0.74
C GLY A 34 -6.42 6.29 0.03
N LEU A 35 -5.28 5.75 0.45
CA LEU A 35 -5.20 4.45 1.12
C LEU A 35 -5.52 4.59 2.59
N SER A 36 -6.23 3.60 3.13
CA SER A 36 -6.44 3.49 4.57
C SER A 36 -5.11 3.21 5.26
N THR A 37 -4.95 3.70 6.49
CA THR A 37 -3.76 3.46 7.33
C THR A 37 -3.43 1.97 7.47
N THR A 38 -4.44 1.10 7.54
CA THR A 38 -4.27 -0.36 7.55
C THR A 38 -3.58 -0.88 6.29
N ILE A 39 -4.05 -0.45 5.10
CA ILE A 39 -3.47 -0.87 3.81
C ILE A 39 -2.03 -0.35 3.69
N ILE A 40 -1.76 0.86 4.17
CA ILE A 40 -0.41 1.45 4.16
C ILE A 40 0.53 0.61 5.04
N ASN A 41 0.13 0.29 6.28
CA ASN A 41 0.94 -0.52 7.19
C ASN A 41 1.17 -1.93 6.65
N GLU A 42 0.15 -2.56 6.07
CA GLU A 42 0.29 -3.86 5.42
C GLU A 42 1.26 -3.80 4.24
N SER A 43 1.12 -2.78 3.38
CA SER A 43 1.99 -2.58 2.22
C SER A 43 3.44 -2.37 2.65
N LEU A 44 3.68 -1.58 3.71
CA LEU A 44 5.01 -1.39 4.29
C LEU A 44 5.58 -2.70 4.84
N ARG A 45 4.76 -3.49 5.55
CA ARG A 45 5.17 -4.79 6.10
C ARG A 45 5.56 -5.77 5.00
N ILE A 46 4.75 -5.86 3.95
CA ILE A 46 5.02 -6.72 2.79
C ILE A 46 6.28 -6.25 2.07
N TYR A 47 6.42 -4.94 1.84
CA TYR A 47 7.59 -4.38 1.18
C TYR A 47 8.88 -4.63 1.96
N ARG A 48 8.87 -4.50 3.30
CA ARG A 48 10.04 -4.82 4.13
C ARG A 48 10.43 -6.30 4.08
N LYS A 49 9.45 -7.19 3.88
CA LYS A 49 9.69 -8.64 3.90
C LYS A 49 10.04 -9.23 2.52
N TYR A 50 9.45 -8.69 1.46
CA TYR A 50 9.47 -9.28 0.11
C TYR A 50 9.77 -8.25 -0.99
N GLY A 51 10.03 -6.99 -0.65
CA GLY A 51 10.25 -5.91 -1.61
C GLY A 51 9.03 -5.62 -2.49
N VAL A 52 9.29 -5.03 -3.67
CA VAL A 52 8.27 -4.74 -4.68
C VAL A 52 7.55 -6.00 -5.15
N ALA A 53 8.27 -7.12 -5.25
CA ALA A 53 7.72 -8.41 -5.66
C ALA A 53 6.59 -8.86 -4.72
N GLY A 54 6.71 -8.64 -3.41
CA GLY A 54 5.64 -8.93 -2.45
C GLY A 54 4.39 -8.07 -2.63
N LEU A 55 4.56 -6.78 -2.92
CA LEU A 55 3.43 -5.88 -3.19
C LEU A 55 2.66 -6.29 -4.45
N GLN A 56 3.41 -6.75 -5.46
CA GLN A 56 2.89 -7.23 -6.73
C GLN A 56 2.23 -8.61 -6.59
N ALA A 57 2.80 -9.48 -5.75
CA ALA A 57 2.28 -10.83 -5.43
C ALA A 57 1.04 -10.84 -4.54
N GLY A 58 0.67 -9.71 -3.91
CA GLY A 58 -0.57 -9.53 -3.13
C GLY A 58 -1.89 -9.75 -3.88
N ARG A 59 -1.82 -10.31 -5.10
CA ARG A 59 -2.94 -10.82 -5.89
C ARG A 59 -2.48 -12.07 -6.63
N ARG A 60 -2.54 -13.24 -5.98
CA ARG A 60 -2.77 -14.57 -6.60
C ARG A 60 -2.86 -15.66 -5.52
N ARG A 61 -4.06 -15.84 -4.98
CA ARG A 61 -4.76 -17.13 -4.96
C ARG A 61 -6.25 -16.83 -4.95
#